data_AF-A0A4P5VRA6-F1
#
_entry.id   AF-A0A4P5VRA6-F1
#
_cell.length_a   1.000
_cell.length_b   1.000
_cell.length_c   1.000
_cell.angle_alpha   90.00
_cell.angle_beta   90.00
_cell.angle_gamma   90.00
#
_symmetry.space_group_name_H-M   'P 1'
#
loop_
_entity.id
_entity.type
_entity.pdbx_description
1 polymer ?
#
loop_
_entity_poly.entity_id
_entity_poly.type
_entity_poly.pdbx_seq_one_letter_code
_entity_poly.pdbx_strand_id
1 'polypeptide(L)'
;MTPIRSFTLLLSLSGCAFGLETGLSATPIPARAGGGVVHDGGAAAEDEGLPLTSVDLTGRLYAMSAEDMTVTEPPGLAGLWDKVLTTPLLVYVEKETEDELRLDTALANADGTQNLCEKVRQFPDASWQENPVFAAGPGAFDTSFAGSAATVRDVELSGVIDEYGFGWRDGTLDATLDTRELKPALGGLDDVCALVSDLGGECFACTDGEIACFTLSIEDVTARFVDAEFDVTPECEG
;
A
#
# COMPACT_ATOMS: atom_id res chain seq x y z
N MET A 1 -12.97 36.27 7.98
CA MET A 1 -13.11 35.18 8.97
C MET A 1 -14.36 34.41 8.60
N THR A 2 -14.19 33.32 7.86
CA THR A 2 -15.28 32.52 7.29
C THR A 2 -15.35 31.21 8.07
N PRO A 3 -16.52 30.74 8.52
CA PRO A 3 -16.59 29.58 9.38
C PRO A 3 -16.36 28.29 8.58
N ILE A 4 -15.39 27.48 9.03
CA ILE A 4 -15.16 26.11 8.59
C ILE A 4 -16.38 25.27 9.00
N ARG A 5 -17.10 24.72 8.02
CA ARG A 5 -18.22 23.80 8.25
C ARG A 5 -17.67 22.39 8.40
N SER A 6 -17.81 21.80 9.58
CA SER A 6 -17.56 20.37 9.81
C SER A 6 -18.47 19.53 8.90
N PHE A 7 -17.86 18.71 8.06
CA PHE A 7 -18.51 17.77 7.17
C PHE A 7 -18.54 16.41 7.85
N THR A 8 -19.73 15.95 8.28
CA THR A 8 -19.93 14.59 8.80
C THR A 8 -20.47 13.74 7.66
N LEU A 9 -19.65 12.85 7.13
CA LEU A 9 -20.09 11.82 6.16
C LEU A 9 -20.96 10.79 6.90
N LEU A 10 -22.24 10.72 6.53
CA LEU A 10 -23.15 9.64 6.92
C LEU A 10 -23.09 8.57 5.82
N LEU A 11 -22.30 7.50 6.04
CA LEU A 11 -22.39 6.29 5.22
C LEU A 11 -23.69 5.55 5.58
N SER A 12 -24.60 5.49 4.62
CA SER A 12 -25.81 4.67 4.64
C SER A 12 -25.47 3.26 4.18
N LEU A 13 -25.23 2.33 5.11
CA LEU A 13 -25.20 0.90 4.85
C LEU A 13 -26.64 0.37 4.70
N SER A 14 -27.07 0.15 3.46
CA SER A 14 -28.27 -0.65 3.16
C SER A 14 -27.90 -2.13 3.18
N GLY A 15 -28.70 -2.90 3.90
CA GLY A 15 -28.37 -4.24 4.36
C GLY A 15 -28.31 -5.33 3.31
N CYS A 16 -27.41 -6.27 3.56
CA CYS A 16 -27.58 -7.68 3.20
C CYS A 16 -27.54 -8.48 4.51
N ALA A 17 -28.65 -9.15 4.82
CA ALA A 17 -28.75 -10.06 5.95
C ALA A 17 -28.20 -11.42 5.53
N PHE A 18 -27.00 -11.77 5.98
CA PHE A 18 -26.48 -13.13 5.92
C PHE A 18 -26.44 -13.73 7.32
N GLY A 19 -26.96 -14.96 7.42
CA GLY A 19 -27.05 -15.71 8.66
C GLY A 19 -25.67 -16.10 9.18
N LEU A 20 -25.38 -15.70 10.42
CA LEU A 20 -24.20 -16.13 11.17
C LEU A 20 -24.46 -17.50 11.81
N GLU A 21 -23.79 -18.54 11.31
CA GLU A 21 -23.38 -19.66 12.16
C GLU A 21 -22.10 -19.24 12.90
N THR A 22 -22.19 -19.24 14.22
CA THR A 22 -21.14 -18.87 15.16
C THR A 22 -20.09 -19.96 15.25
N GLY A 23 -18.84 -19.67 14.87
CA GLY A 23 -17.77 -20.67 14.97
C GLY A 23 -16.33 -20.24 14.69
N LEU A 24 -15.97 -18.96 14.77
CA LEU A 24 -14.55 -18.55 14.72
C LEU A 24 -14.13 -17.86 16.03
N SER A 25 -13.33 -18.57 16.82
CA SER A 25 -12.59 -17.99 17.94
C SER A 25 -11.38 -17.25 17.35
N ALA A 26 -11.54 -15.96 17.02
CA ALA A 26 -10.41 -15.10 16.71
C ALA A 26 -9.58 -14.90 17.98
N THR A 27 -8.37 -15.47 18.01
CA THR A 27 -7.40 -15.18 19.06
C THR A 27 -6.96 -13.72 18.88
N PRO A 28 -7.12 -12.84 19.88
CA PRO A 28 -6.70 -11.46 19.77
C PRO A 28 -5.18 -11.41 19.56
N ILE A 29 -4.76 -10.74 18.47
CA ILE A 29 -3.35 -10.41 18.23
C ILE A 29 -2.93 -9.45 19.35
N PRO A 30 -1.91 -9.77 20.18
CA PRO A 30 -1.47 -8.85 21.20
C PRO A 30 -0.84 -7.63 20.54
N ALA A 31 -1.47 -6.46 20.73
CA ALA A 31 -0.87 -5.17 20.43
C ALA A 31 0.45 -5.05 21.21
N ARG A 32 1.58 -5.11 20.50
CA ARG A 32 2.89 -4.92 21.11
C ARG A 32 3.05 -3.44 21.40
N ALA A 33 3.22 -3.10 22.68
CA ALA A 33 3.55 -1.75 23.10
C ALA A 33 4.93 -1.37 22.54
N GLY A 34 4.96 -0.69 21.40
CA GLY A 34 6.15 -0.10 20.81
C GLY A 34 6.58 1.11 21.63
N GLY A 35 7.67 0.97 22.38
CA GLY A 35 8.39 2.12 22.93
C GLY A 35 9.10 2.82 21.79
N GLY A 36 8.63 4.01 21.42
CA GLY A 36 9.25 4.84 20.39
C GLY A 36 10.67 5.25 20.79
N VAL A 37 11.65 4.66 20.12
CA VAL A 37 13.02 5.16 20.10
C VAL A 37 13.06 6.19 18.97
N VAL A 38 13.30 7.45 19.32
CA VAL A 38 13.54 8.51 18.35
C VAL A 38 14.97 8.33 17.85
N HIS A 39 15.12 7.89 16.60
CA HIS A 39 16.41 7.82 15.92
C HIS A 39 16.79 9.21 15.39
N ASP A 40 17.96 9.70 15.80
CA ASP A 40 18.56 10.97 15.35
C ASP A 40 19.22 10.73 13.98
N GLY A 41 18.76 11.45 12.95
CA GLY A 41 19.01 11.20 11.52
C GLY A 41 20.44 11.46 11.03
N GLY A 42 21.41 10.73 11.58
CA GLY A 42 22.72 10.58 10.99
C GLY A 42 22.70 9.42 9.99
N ALA A 43 22.84 9.71 8.70
CA ALA A 43 23.01 8.72 7.63
C ALA A 43 24.26 7.86 7.84
N ALA A 44 24.17 6.87 8.72
CA ALA A 44 24.99 5.68 8.67
C ALA A 44 24.31 4.73 7.66
N ALA A 45 25.11 4.02 6.87
CA ALA A 45 24.66 2.80 6.22
C ALA A 45 24.33 1.81 7.35
N GLU A 46 23.14 1.94 7.92
CA GLU A 46 22.67 1.19 9.07
C GLU A 46 22.25 -0.19 8.58
N ASP A 47 23.19 -1.13 8.68
CA ASP A 47 22.96 -2.58 8.70
C ASP A 47 21.77 -3.02 7.82
N GLU A 48 21.97 -2.99 6.51
CA GLU A 48 21.03 -3.54 5.52
C GLU A 48 20.81 -5.05 5.74
N GLY A 49 21.54 -5.69 6.66
CA GLY A 49 21.46 -7.11 6.96
C GLY A 49 22.47 -7.91 6.15
N LEU A 50 22.63 -9.18 6.52
CA LEU A 50 23.43 -10.12 5.75
C LEU A 50 22.61 -10.65 4.56
N PRO A 51 23.23 -10.92 3.41
CA PRO A 51 22.54 -11.53 2.28
C PRO A 51 21.81 -12.82 2.65
N LEU A 52 20.55 -12.94 2.22
CA LEU A 52 19.73 -14.14 2.41
C LEU A 52 20.25 -15.24 1.48
N THR A 53 20.90 -16.25 2.06
CA THR A 53 21.47 -17.39 1.31
C THR A 53 20.82 -18.73 1.64
N SER A 54 19.95 -18.76 2.65
CA SER A 54 19.34 -20.01 3.17
C SER A 54 17.84 -19.94 3.33
N VAL A 55 17.23 -18.82 2.96
CA VAL A 55 15.79 -18.58 3.02
C VAL A 55 15.26 -18.60 1.60
N ASP A 56 14.27 -19.45 1.32
CA ASP A 56 13.48 -19.40 0.09
C ASP A 56 12.27 -18.49 0.33
N LEU A 57 12.16 -17.45 -0.48
CA LEU A 57 11.07 -16.49 -0.45
C LEU A 57 9.92 -16.90 -1.36
N THR A 58 10.13 -17.83 -2.30
CA THR A 58 9.10 -18.28 -3.23
C THR A 58 7.88 -18.80 -2.48
N GLY A 59 6.70 -18.30 -2.85
CA GLY A 59 5.43 -18.69 -2.23
C GLY A 59 5.12 -17.95 -0.93
N ARG A 60 5.98 -17.03 -0.47
CA ARG A 60 5.68 -16.22 0.72
C ARG A 60 4.68 -15.12 0.38
N LEU A 61 3.76 -14.91 1.31
CA LEU A 61 2.80 -13.82 1.28
C LEU A 61 3.09 -12.85 2.42
N TYR A 62 3.17 -11.57 2.08
CA TYR A 62 3.37 -10.49 3.03
C TYR A 62 2.15 -9.58 3.04
N ALA A 63 1.78 -9.08 4.22
CA ALA A 63 0.74 -8.08 4.39
C ALA A 63 1.38 -6.75 4.80
N MET A 64 1.17 -5.74 3.97
CA MET A 64 1.51 -4.35 4.25
C MET A 64 0.32 -3.65 4.90
N SER A 65 0.55 -2.99 6.02
CA SER A 65 -0.47 -2.20 6.72
C SER A 65 -0.24 -0.72 6.49
N ALA A 66 -1.29 0.04 6.18
CA ALA A 66 -1.21 1.49 6.09
C ALA A 66 -0.90 2.15 7.45
N GLU A 67 -1.21 1.47 8.56
CA GLU A 67 -0.97 1.97 9.92
C GLU A 67 0.53 2.10 10.26
N ASP A 68 1.38 1.33 9.57
CA ASP A 68 2.83 1.30 9.82
C ASP A 68 3.60 2.21 8.85
N MET A 69 2.90 2.95 7.97
CA MET A 69 3.50 3.75 6.90
C MET A 69 3.55 5.24 7.25
N THR A 70 4.58 5.94 6.79
CA THR A 70 4.72 7.38 6.91
C THR A 70 4.54 8.05 5.56
N VAL A 71 3.44 8.79 5.35
CA VAL A 71 3.28 9.59 4.13
C VAL A 71 4.15 10.84 4.20
N THR A 72 5.12 10.95 3.30
CA THR A 72 6.05 12.08 3.23
C THR A 72 5.62 13.13 2.20
N GLU A 73 4.98 12.71 1.10
CA GLU A 73 4.44 13.61 0.09
C GLU A 73 3.03 13.18 -0.36
N PRO A 74 2.04 14.09 -0.37
CA PRO A 74 2.05 15.41 0.25
C PRO A 74 1.91 15.33 1.78
N PRO A 75 2.62 16.16 2.57
CA PRO A 75 2.72 16.00 4.02
C PRO A 75 1.38 16.11 4.76
N GLY A 76 0.44 16.89 4.24
CA GLY A 76 -0.91 17.02 4.79
C GLY A 76 -1.77 15.77 4.60
N LEU A 77 -1.40 14.84 3.71
CA LEU A 77 -2.17 13.63 3.43
C LEU A 77 -2.06 12.58 4.54
N ALA A 78 -1.01 12.60 5.35
CA ALA A 78 -0.81 11.65 6.45
C ALA A 78 -2.05 11.51 7.36
N GLY A 79 -2.70 12.63 7.72
CA GLY A 79 -3.91 12.61 8.57
C GLY A 79 -5.19 12.10 7.88
N LEU A 80 -5.14 11.87 6.57
CA LEU A 80 -6.22 11.29 5.78
C LEU A 80 -5.94 9.84 5.38
N TRP A 81 -4.66 9.44 5.38
CA TRP A 81 -4.20 8.14 4.89
C TRP A 81 -4.92 6.96 5.54
N ASP A 82 -5.01 6.95 6.88
CA ASP A 82 -5.70 5.92 7.67
C ASP A 82 -7.18 5.74 7.32
N LYS A 83 -7.80 6.77 6.72
CA LYS A 83 -9.22 6.74 6.32
C LYS A 83 -9.40 6.24 4.89
N VAL A 84 -8.36 6.35 4.06
CA VAL A 84 -8.40 5.98 2.65
C VAL A 84 -8.01 4.52 2.48
N LEU A 85 -6.92 4.08 3.13
CA LEU A 85 -6.45 2.70 3.04
C LEU A 85 -6.80 1.93 4.30
N THR A 86 -7.96 1.29 4.25
CA THR A 86 -8.49 0.47 5.34
C THR A 86 -8.19 -1.02 5.17
N THR A 87 -7.73 -1.42 3.99
CA THR A 87 -7.43 -2.81 3.65
C THR A 87 -5.94 -2.99 3.43
N PRO A 88 -5.31 -4.01 4.05
CA PRO A 88 -3.93 -4.35 3.77
C PRO A 88 -3.68 -4.63 2.28
N LEU A 89 -2.49 -4.27 1.82
CA LEU A 89 -1.98 -4.73 0.53
C LEU A 89 -1.23 -6.05 0.77
N LEU A 90 -1.63 -7.09 0.06
CA LEU A 90 -0.94 -8.37 0.07
C LEU A 90 0.11 -8.37 -1.04
N VAL A 91 1.32 -8.83 -0.73
CA VAL A 91 2.42 -9.00 -1.68
C VAL A 91 2.91 -10.43 -1.65
N TYR A 92 2.75 -11.12 -2.76
CA TYR A 92 3.12 -12.50 -2.97
C TYR A 92 4.40 -12.59 -3.78
N VAL A 93 5.36 -13.39 -3.30
CA VAL A 93 6.59 -13.68 -4.05
C VAL A 93 6.34 -14.87 -4.96
N GLU A 94 6.05 -14.59 -6.23
CA GLU A 94 5.79 -15.63 -7.24
C GLU A 94 7.06 -16.43 -7.55
N LYS A 95 8.20 -15.72 -7.61
CA LYS A 95 9.48 -16.31 -8.01
C LYS A 95 10.64 -15.54 -7.40
N GLU A 96 11.65 -16.28 -6.97
CA GLU A 96 12.96 -15.76 -6.57
C GLU A 96 14.07 -16.36 -7.44
N THR A 97 15.03 -15.52 -7.83
CA THR A 97 16.28 -15.93 -8.46
C THR A 97 17.46 -15.21 -7.79
N GLU A 98 18.68 -15.40 -8.29
CA GLU A 98 19.87 -14.73 -7.76
C GLU A 98 19.78 -13.19 -7.87
N ASP A 99 19.19 -12.67 -8.95
CA ASP A 99 19.22 -11.24 -9.28
C ASP A 99 17.82 -10.59 -9.35
N GLU A 100 16.75 -11.36 -9.18
CA GLU A 100 15.38 -10.93 -9.46
C GLU A 100 14.37 -11.54 -8.49
N LEU A 101 13.42 -10.71 -8.01
CA LEU A 101 12.18 -11.14 -7.37
C LEU A 101 11.00 -10.77 -8.26
N ARG A 102 10.06 -11.70 -8.42
CA ARG A 102 8.79 -11.43 -9.10
C ARG A 102 7.67 -11.34 -8.07
N LEU A 103 7.03 -10.17 -8.02
CA LEU A 103 6.07 -9.82 -7.00
C LEU A 103 4.67 -9.64 -7.61
N ASP A 104 3.70 -10.35 -7.04
CA ASP A 104 2.29 -10.14 -7.29
C ASP A 104 1.66 -9.42 -6.11
N THR A 105 0.63 -8.62 -6.36
CA THR A 105 -0.09 -7.89 -5.32
C THR A 105 -1.59 -8.04 -5.46
N ALA A 106 -2.27 -8.06 -4.32
CA ALA A 106 -3.72 -8.09 -4.24
C ALA A 106 -4.20 -7.28 -3.03
N LEU A 107 -5.44 -6.80 -3.09
CA LEU A 107 -6.07 -6.20 -1.90
C LEU A 107 -6.54 -7.32 -0.97
N ALA A 108 -6.42 -7.09 0.33
CA ALA A 108 -7.04 -7.95 1.33
C ALA A 108 -8.51 -7.55 1.58
N ASN A 109 -9.32 -8.52 2.01
CA ASN A 109 -10.57 -8.31 2.70
C ASN A 109 -10.32 -7.77 4.13
N ALA A 110 -11.39 -7.34 4.79
CA ALA A 110 -11.32 -6.85 6.18
C ALA A 110 -10.83 -7.90 7.20
N ASP A 111 -10.92 -9.20 6.86
CA ASP A 111 -10.40 -10.31 7.69
C ASP A 111 -8.94 -10.66 7.39
N GLY A 112 -8.29 -9.95 6.46
CA GLY A 112 -6.90 -10.17 6.06
C GLY A 112 -6.70 -11.24 4.97
N THR A 113 -7.76 -11.90 4.50
CA THR A 113 -7.69 -12.83 3.36
C THR A 113 -7.63 -12.07 2.04
N GLN A 114 -7.17 -12.69 0.96
CA GLN A 114 -7.18 -12.06 -0.36
C GLN A 114 -8.61 -11.76 -0.83
N ASN A 115 -8.83 -10.56 -1.37
CA ASN A 115 -10.06 -10.21 -2.07
C ASN A 115 -10.04 -10.81 -3.49
N LEU A 116 -10.68 -11.96 -3.66
CA LEU A 116 -10.80 -12.67 -4.95
C LEU A 116 -11.67 -11.94 -5.98
N CYS A 117 -12.32 -10.82 -5.62
CA CYS A 117 -13.05 -9.99 -6.58
C CYS A 117 -12.20 -8.86 -7.15
N GLU A 118 -11.02 -8.66 -6.60
CA GLU A 118 -10.04 -7.71 -7.11
C GLU A 118 -8.99 -8.44 -7.93
N LYS A 119 -8.59 -7.82 -9.04
CA LYS A 119 -7.61 -8.41 -9.93
C LYS A 119 -6.24 -8.45 -9.25
N VAL A 120 -5.55 -9.60 -9.31
CA VAL A 120 -4.12 -9.69 -8.97
C VAL A 120 -3.31 -8.84 -9.93
N ARG A 121 -2.40 -8.05 -9.38
CA ARG A 121 -1.54 -7.13 -10.11
C ARG A 121 -0.10 -7.58 -9.99
N GLN A 122 0.52 -7.86 -11.12
CA GLN A 122 1.94 -8.13 -11.18
C GLN A 122 2.71 -6.80 -11.16
N PHE A 123 3.64 -6.65 -10.22
CA PHE A 123 4.62 -5.56 -10.27
C PHE A 123 5.67 -5.86 -11.35
N PRO A 124 6.38 -4.84 -11.86
CA PRO A 124 7.61 -5.07 -12.58
C PRO A 124 8.56 -5.95 -11.75
N ASP A 125 9.33 -6.80 -12.42
CA ASP A 125 10.31 -7.65 -11.75
C ASP A 125 11.27 -6.76 -10.93
N ALA A 126 11.45 -7.10 -9.65
CA ALA A 126 12.26 -6.35 -8.72
C ALA A 126 13.72 -6.78 -8.81
N SER A 127 14.64 -5.82 -8.78
CA SER A 127 16.07 -6.11 -8.63
C SER A 127 16.35 -6.74 -7.27
N TRP A 128 17.13 -7.82 -7.26
CA TRP A 128 17.60 -8.53 -6.06
C TRP A 128 19.13 -8.59 -5.96
N GLN A 129 19.84 -7.82 -6.80
CA GLN A 129 21.31 -7.78 -6.84
C GLN A 129 21.94 -7.28 -5.53
N GLU A 130 21.19 -6.54 -4.71
CA GLU A 130 21.62 -5.98 -3.43
C GLU A 130 20.96 -6.69 -2.24
N ASN A 131 20.60 -7.98 -2.40
CA ASN A 131 20.01 -8.82 -1.34
C ASN A 131 20.70 -8.58 0.03
N PRO A 132 19.92 -8.23 1.08
CA PRO A 132 18.46 -8.39 1.20
C PRO A 132 17.61 -7.18 0.78
N VAL A 133 18.20 -6.20 0.09
CA VAL A 133 17.49 -5.06 -0.48
C VAL A 133 16.84 -5.45 -1.80
N PHE A 134 15.56 -5.12 -1.96
CA PHE A 134 14.85 -5.22 -3.24
C PHE A 134 14.37 -3.84 -3.72
N ALA A 135 14.24 -3.71 -5.03
CA ALA A 135 13.62 -2.54 -5.65
C ALA A 135 12.83 -2.96 -6.90
N ALA A 136 11.52 -2.71 -6.90
CA ALA A 136 10.60 -2.93 -8.00
C ALA A 136 10.17 -1.60 -8.61
N GLY A 137 9.99 -1.54 -9.92
CA GLY A 137 9.49 -0.37 -10.62
C GLY A 137 10.49 0.28 -11.59
N PRO A 138 10.08 1.37 -12.26
CA PRO A 138 8.74 1.96 -12.21
C PRO A 138 7.68 1.09 -12.91
N GLY A 139 6.47 1.05 -12.35
CA GLY A 139 5.33 0.28 -12.86
C GLY A 139 4.04 1.10 -12.91
N ALA A 140 2.94 0.48 -13.36
CA ALA A 140 1.62 1.09 -13.28
C ALA A 140 0.56 0.03 -13.01
N PHE A 141 -0.47 0.39 -12.27
CA PHE A 141 -1.60 -0.49 -12.03
C PHE A 141 -2.91 0.25 -11.80
N ASP A 142 -4.01 -0.43 -12.14
CA ASP A 142 -5.35 0.05 -11.84
C ASP A 142 -5.77 -0.40 -10.44
N THR A 143 -6.35 0.51 -9.67
CA THR A 143 -6.90 0.26 -8.34
C THR A 143 -8.24 0.98 -8.18
N SER A 144 -8.91 0.80 -7.05
CA SER A 144 -10.11 1.55 -6.70
C SER A 144 -9.91 2.33 -5.40
N PHE A 145 -10.23 3.63 -5.42
CA PHE A 145 -10.25 4.48 -4.24
C PHE A 145 -11.70 4.88 -3.95
N ALA A 146 -12.21 4.49 -2.78
CA ALA A 146 -13.60 4.73 -2.37
C ALA A 146 -14.63 4.36 -3.48
N GLY A 147 -14.41 3.23 -4.17
CA GLY A 147 -15.27 2.74 -5.24
C GLY A 147 -15.11 3.43 -6.60
N SER A 148 -14.14 4.33 -6.74
CA SER A 148 -13.79 4.96 -8.03
C SER A 148 -12.51 4.35 -8.58
N ALA A 149 -12.52 3.94 -9.85
CA ALA A 149 -11.31 3.43 -10.50
C ALA A 149 -10.26 4.56 -10.64
N ALA A 150 -9.01 4.23 -10.35
CA ALA A 150 -7.86 5.09 -10.57
C ALA A 150 -6.67 4.25 -11.03
N THR A 151 -5.84 4.83 -11.89
CA THR A 151 -4.58 4.27 -12.32
C THR A 151 -3.45 4.94 -11.54
N VAL A 152 -2.71 4.14 -10.79
CA VAL A 152 -1.47 4.54 -10.15
C VAL A 152 -0.33 4.32 -11.14
N ARG A 153 0.47 5.33 -11.40
CA ARG A 153 1.56 5.34 -12.39
C ARG A 153 2.90 5.49 -11.70
N ASP A 154 3.96 5.18 -12.43
CA ASP A 154 5.36 5.35 -11.99
C ASP A 154 5.60 4.77 -10.58
N VAL A 155 5.00 3.61 -10.30
CA VAL A 155 5.08 2.99 -8.99
C VAL A 155 6.45 2.36 -8.81
N GLU A 156 7.17 2.84 -7.80
CA GLU A 156 8.42 2.30 -7.32
C GLU A 156 8.23 1.80 -5.89
N LEU A 157 8.68 0.59 -5.61
CA LEU A 157 8.59 -0.04 -4.29
C LEU A 157 9.96 -0.59 -3.93
N SER A 158 10.49 -0.24 -2.77
CA SER A 158 11.74 -0.80 -2.27
C SER A 158 11.61 -1.25 -0.82
N GLY A 159 12.59 -2.01 -0.34
CA GLY A 159 12.69 -2.38 1.08
C GLY A 159 13.75 -3.41 1.36
N VAL A 160 13.89 -3.75 2.65
CA VAL A 160 14.88 -4.70 3.15
C VAL A 160 14.17 -5.89 3.78
N ILE A 161 14.39 -7.10 3.26
CA ILE A 161 13.81 -8.33 3.82
C ILE A 161 14.61 -8.77 5.05
N ASP A 162 13.92 -9.17 6.13
CA ASP A 162 14.61 -9.64 7.33
C ASP A 162 15.39 -10.94 7.14
N GLU A 163 16.34 -11.22 8.03
CA GLU A 163 17.25 -12.39 7.95
C GLU A 163 16.54 -13.76 7.92
N TYR A 164 15.26 -13.81 8.29
CA TYR A 164 14.42 -15.01 8.31
C TYR A 164 13.34 -15.02 7.20
N GLY A 165 13.26 -13.95 6.40
CA GLY A 165 12.22 -13.72 5.40
C GLY A 165 10.82 -13.58 5.98
N PHE A 166 10.66 -13.17 7.23
CA PHE A 166 9.33 -13.06 7.88
C PHE A 166 8.68 -11.68 7.71
N GLY A 167 9.34 -10.77 7.02
CA GLY A 167 8.86 -9.43 6.79
C GLY A 167 9.91 -8.59 6.07
N TRP A 168 9.52 -7.37 5.76
CA TRP A 168 10.44 -6.34 5.31
C TRP A 168 10.25 -5.06 6.11
N ARG A 169 11.29 -4.23 6.08
CA ARG A 169 11.38 -2.94 6.76
C ARG A 169 12.01 -1.91 5.84
N ASP A 170 12.03 -0.66 6.31
CA ASP A 170 12.68 0.48 5.66
C ASP A 170 12.24 0.64 4.20
N GLY A 171 11.01 0.24 3.91
CA GLY A 171 10.50 0.28 2.56
C GLY A 171 10.07 1.68 2.17
N THR A 172 10.15 1.95 0.87
CA THR A 172 9.61 3.16 0.26
C THR A 172 8.59 2.80 -0.80
N LEU A 173 7.55 3.61 -0.95
CA LEU A 173 6.63 3.54 -2.07
C LEU A 173 6.47 4.95 -2.65
N ASP A 174 6.87 5.08 -3.90
CA ASP A 174 6.69 6.30 -4.69
C ASP A 174 5.74 6.02 -5.84
N ALA A 175 4.84 6.96 -6.12
CA ALA A 175 3.83 6.81 -7.15
C ALA A 175 3.32 8.15 -7.67
N THR A 176 2.85 8.16 -8.91
CA THR A 176 2.12 9.26 -9.53
C THR A 176 0.64 8.95 -9.58
N LEU A 177 -0.21 9.86 -9.10
CA LEU A 177 -1.68 9.73 -9.16
C LEU A 177 -2.31 10.85 -9.99
N ASP A 178 -3.30 10.48 -10.81
CA ASP A 178 -4.11 11.42 -11.59
C ASP A 178 -5.33 11.89 -10.78
N THR A 179 -5.31 13.16 -10.38
CA THR A 179 -6.38 13.75 -9.57
C THR A 179 -7.75 13.75 -10.25
N ARG A 180 -7.82 13.66 -11.59
CA ARG A 180 -9.10 13.62 -12.33
C ARG A 180 -9.88 12.35 -12.01
N GLU A 181 -9.16 11.24 -11.82
CA GLU A 181 -9.72 9.92 -11.51
C GLU A 181 -10.18 9.84 -10.05
N LEU A 182 -9.60 10.67 -9.17
CA LEU A 182 -9.98 10.77 -7.76
C LEU A 182 -11.21 11.67 -7.50
N LYS A 183 -11.63 12.49 -8.48
CA LYS A 183 -12.77 13.43 -8.31
C LYS A 183 -14.05 12.75 -7.80
N PRO A 184 -14.50 11.61 -8.33
CA PRO A 184 -15.73 10.97 -7.86
C PRO A 184 -15.60 10.46 -6.42
N ALA A 185 -14.43 9.92 -6.05
CA ALA A 185 -14.13 9.46 -4.70
C ALA A 185 -14.17 10.61 -3.67
N LEU A 186 -13.78 11.82 -4.10
CA LEU A 186 -13.77 13.03 -3.27
C LEU A 186 -15.09 13.81 -3.29
N GLY A 187 -16.18 13.21 -3.77
CA GLY A 187 -17.50 13.85 -3.80
C GLY A 187 -17.63 14.94 -4.86
N GLY A 188 -16.84 14.87 -5.92
CA GLY A 188 -16.92 15.78 -7.07
C GLY A 188 -16.28 17.15 -6.82
N LEU A 189 -15.26 17.23 -5.97
CA LEU A 189 -14.47 18.47 -5.83
C LEU A 189 -13.95 18.91 -7.20
N ASP A 190 -14.29 20.13 -7.59
CA ASP A 190 -13.97 20.66 -8.93
C ASP A 190 -12.46 20.81 -9.13
N ASP A 191 -11.73 21.14 -8.06
CA ASP A 191 -10.29 21.43 -8.05
C ASP A 191 -9.56 20.59 -6.98
N VAL A 192 -9.24 19.35 -7.33
CA VAL A 192 -8.47 18.44 -6.47
C VAL A 192 -7.02 18.93 -6.33
N CYS A 193 -6.49 19.68 -7.29
CA CYS A 193 -5.14 20.22 -7.20
C CYS A 193 -5.03 21.35 -6.17
N ALA A 194 -6.07 22.19 -6.02
CA ALA A 194 -6.16 23.11 -4.90
C ALA A 194 -6.12 22.36 -3.56
N LEU A 195 -6.82 21.23 -3.44
CA LEU A 195 -6.76 20.40 -2.24
C LEU A 195 -5.36 19.82 -2.01
N VAL A 196 -4.70 19.27 -3.04
CA VAL A 196 -3.32 18.77 -2.92
C VAL A 196 -2.38 19.88 -2.47
N SER A 197 -2.54 21.10 -3.00
CA SER A 197 -1.77 22.27 -2.59
C SER A 197 -2.02 22.69 -1.14
N ASP A 198 -3.28 22.65 -0.68
CA ASP A 198 -3.64 22.88 0.72
C ASP A 198 -3.04 21.82 1.67
N LEU A 199 -2.81 20.60 1.16
CA LEU A 199 -2.09 19.52 1.85
C LEU A 199 -0.56 19.62 1.71
N GLY A 200 -0.03 20.69 1.08
CA GLY A 200 1.39 20.93 0.93
C GLY A 200 2.07 20.16 -0.21
N GLY A 201 1.30 19.59 -1.13
CA GLY A 201 1.81 19.01 -2.37
C GLY A 201 1.77 19.99 -3.55
N GLU A 202 2.24 19.52 -4.70
CA GLU A 202 2.15 20.25 -5.95
C GLU A 202 1.59 19.34 -7.04
N CYS A 203 0.59 19.84 -7.77
CA CYS A 203 0.16 19.19 -9.00
C CYS A 203 1.09 19.60 -10.16
N PHE A 204 1.46 18.62 -10.98
CA PHE A 204 2.26 18.81 -12.20
C PHE A 204 1.54 18.24 -13.44
N ALA A 205 2.15 18.48 -14.59
CA ALA A 205 1.64 18.00 -15.88
C ALA A 205 1.69 16.47 -15.95
N CYS A 206 0.54 15.84 -16.17
CA CYS A 206 0.46 14.42 -16.51
C CYS A 206 1.09 14.15 -17.89
N THR A 207 1.14 12.87 -18.30
CA THR A 207 1.67 12.46 -19.61
C THR A 207 0.93 13.04 -20.81
N ASP A 208 -0.31 13.51 -20.63
CA ASP A 208 -1.12 14.21 -21.64
C ASP A 208 -0.89 15.75 -21.66
N GLY A 209 -0.07 16.26 -20.75
CA GLY A 209 0.27 17.69 -20.63
C GLY A 209 -0.65 18.50 -19.72
N GLU A 210 -1.72 17.92 -19.18
CA GLU A 210 -2.66 18.61 -18.29
C GLU A 210 -2.14 18.61 -16.84
N ILE A 211 -2.26 19.75 -16.14
CA ILE A 211 -1.87 19.87 -14.72
C ILE A 211 -2.91 19.18 -13.85
N ALA A 212 -2.69 17.89 -13.59
CA ALA A 212 -3.62 17.03 -12.88
C ALA A 212 -2.96 15.88 -12.13
N CYS A 213 -1.64 15.74 -12.16
CA CYS A 213 -0.93 14.65 -11.49
C CYS A 213 -0.21 15.15 -10.25
N PHE A 214 -0.07 14.32 -9.22
CA PHE A 214 0.76 14.62 -8.06
C PHE A 214 1.54 13.37 -7.62
N THR A 215 2.62 13.59 -6.89
CA THR A 215 3.45 12.52 -6.32
C THR A 215 2.90 12.11 -4.96
N LEU A 216 2.81 10.81 -4.75
CA LEU A 216 2.62 10.18 -3.47
C LEU A 216 3.92 9.49 -3.08
N SER A 217 4.51 9.90 -1.97
CA SER A 217 5.70 9.28 -1.40
C SER A 217 5.39 8.80 0.01
N ILE A 218 5.78 7.56 0.28
CA ILE A 218 5.56 6.85 1.53
C ILE A 218 6.88 6.22 1.95
N GLU A 219 7.25 6.45 3.21
CA GLU A 219 8.41 5.85 3.87
C GLU A 219 7.96 4.93 5.01
N ASP A 220 8.92 4.28 5.64
CA ASP A 220 8.71 3.33 6.74
C ASP A 220 7.78 2.17 6.36
N VAL A 221 7.70 1.83 5.08
CA VAL A 221 6.85 0.74 4.62
C VAL A 221 7.35 -0.57 5.22
N THR A 222 6.51 -1.18 6.05
CA THR A 222 6.76 -2.51 6.61
C THR A 222 5.74 -3.51 6.08
N ALA A 223 6.15 -4.77 6.03
CA ALA A 223 5.22 -5.87 5.82
C ALA A 223 5.62 -7.06 6.68
N ARG A 224 4.61 -7.85 7.01
CA ARG A 224 4.75 -9.07 7.81
C ARG A 224 4.32 -10.27 6.99
N PHE A 225 5.02 -11.38 7.15
CA PHE A 225 4.60 -12.67 6.61
C PHE A 225 3.22 -13.04 7.16
N VAL A 226 2.38 -13.57 6.28
CA VAL A 226 1.08 -14.11 6.60
C VAL A 226 0.97 -15.54 6.07
N ASP A 227 0.53 -16.44 6.94
CA ASP A 227 0.26 -17.84 6.59
C ASP A 227 -1.17 -17.93 6.03
N ALA A 228 -1.31 -17.57 4.76
CA ALA A 228 -2.56 -17.58 4.03
C ALA A 228 -2.34 -18.02 2.58
N GLU A 229 -3.37 -18.58 1.97
CA GLU A 229 -3.36 -18.97 0.56
C GLU A 229 -3.49 -17.72 -0.32
N PHE A 230 -2.77 -17.72 -1.44
CA PHE A 230 -2.83 -16.69 -2.47
C PHE A 230 -3.21 -17.33 -3.80
N ASP A 231 -4.30 -16.87 -4.40
CA ASP A 231 -4.81 -17.32 -5.70
C ASP A 231 -4.45 -16.28 -6.77
N VAL A 232 -3.61 -16.70 -7.72
CA VAL A 232 -3.18 -15.89 -8.88
C VAL A 232 -4.25 -15.78 -9.96
N THR A 233 -5.28 -16.62 -9.90
CA THR A 233 -6.41 -16.69 -10.83
C THR A 233 -7.73 -16.42 -10.12
N PRO A 234 -7.92 -15.22 -9.53
CA PRO A 234 -9.14 -14.93 -8.78
C PRO A 234 -10.36 -15.00 -9.70
N GLU A 235 -11.27 -15.93 -9.40
CA GLU A 235 -12.58 -16.05 -10.04
C GLU A 235 -13.67 -15.63 -9.05
N CYS A 236 -14.13 -14.37 -9.09
CA CYS A 236 -15.39 -14.04 -8.44
C CYS A 236 -16.55 -14.56 -9.30
N GLU A 237 -17.15 -15.67 -8.86
CA GLU A 237 -18.48 -16.07 -9.31
C GLU A 237 -19.46 -14.95 -8.91
N GLY A 238 -19.87 -14.16 -9.90
CA GLY A 238 -20.77 -13.00 -9.73
C GLY A 238 -22.23 -13.35 -9.47
#